data_AF-A0AAD5BW47-F1
#
_entry.id   AF-A0AAD5BW47-F1
#
_cell.length_a   1.000
_cell.length_b   1.000
_cell.length_c   1.000
_cell.angle_alpha   90.00
_cell.angle_beta   90.00
_cell.angle_gamma   90.00
#
_symmetry.space_group_name_H-M   'P 1'
#
loop_
_entity.id
_entity.type
_entity.pdbx_description
1 polymer ?
#
loop_
_entity_poly.entity_id
_entity_poly.type
_entity_poly.pdbx_seq_one_letter_code
_entity_poly.pdbx_strand_id
1 'polypeptide(L)'
;MHGGIFVTQAGPAGAFSHAEVFSCIFNTLMQVFKYVVPYSAHIPSYADMWGWVMASDYPITLSPDELDLRMKQRINGENRYLDGKTFVAASILSKAVRKSLENETHIYTEGSARFIHGHGNVQKQNH
;
A
#
# COMPACT_ATOMS: atom_id res chain seq x y z
N MET A 1 -5.80 -3.36 21.67
CA MET A 1 -6.24 -4.71 21.26
C MET A 1 -5.02 -5.48 20.80
N HIS A 2 -4.82 -6.74 21.22
CA HIS A 2 -3.75 -7.58 20.67
C HIS A 2 -4.15 -8.05 19.26
N GLY A 3 -3.18 -8.19 18.33
CA GLY A 3 -3.45 -8.69 16.97
C GLY A 3 -4.02 -7.68 15.96
N GLY A 4 -3.90 -6.38 16.22
CA GLY A 4 -4.38 -5.33 15.30
C GLY A 4 -3.59 -5.28 13.99
N ILE A 5 -4.27 -4.94 12.89
CA ILE A 5 -3.67 -4.69 11.58
C ILE A 5 -4.00 -3.24 11.19
N PHE A 6 -2.97 -2.48 10.84
CA PHE A 6 -3.09 -1.18 10.20
C PHE A 6 -3.04 -1.36 8.67
N VAL A 7 -3.82 -0.57 7.94
CA VAL A 7 -3.74 -0.49 6.48
C VAL A 7 -3.90 0.95 6.04
N THR A 8 -3.08 1.38 5.08
CA THR A 8 -3.20 2.70 4.45
C THR A 8 -3.10 2.59 2.94
N GLN A 9 -3.83 3.45 2.23
CA GLN A 9 -3.46 3.79 0.86
C GLN A 9 -2.08 4.46 0.89
N ALA A 10 -1.26 4.19 -0.12
CA ALA A 10 0.13 4.57 -0.14
C ALA A 10 0.56 5.23 -1.46
N GLY A 11 -0.39 5.83 -2.19
CA GLY A 11 -0.13 6.58 -3.41
C GLY A 11 0.16 5.74 -4.66
N PRO A 12 0.66 6.38 -5.73
CA PRO A 12 1.09 5.70 -6.95
C PRO A 12 2.13 4.62 -6.65
N ALA A 13 1.99 3.47 -7.31
CA ALA A 13 2.89 2.31 -7.17
C ALA A 13 3.37 1.79 -8.54
N GLY A 14 3.31 2.65 -9.57
CA GLY A 14 3.80 2.35 -10.91
C GLY A 14 5.31 2.21 -10.95
N ALA A 15 5.84 1.69 -12.06
CA ALA A 15 7.26 1.39 -12.21
C ALA A 15 8.19 2.60 -12.00
N PHE A 16 7.68 3.83 -12.14
CA PHE A 16 8.43 5.07 -11.89
C PHE A 16 7.82 5.92 -10.78
N SER A 17 6.49 5.93 -10.66
CA SER A 17 5.74 6.77 -9.71
C SER A 17 5.80 6.25 -8.27
N HIS A 18 6.15 4.98 -8.04
CA HIS A 18 6.27 4.41 -6.69
C HIS A 18 7.25 5.13 -5.76
N ALA A 19 8.28 5.79 -6.31
CA ALA A 19 9.29 6.49 -5.52
C ALA A 19 8.80 7.85 -4.97
N GLU A 20 7.63 8.33 -5.41
CA GLU A 20 7.08 9.61 -4.94
C GLU A 20 6.69 9.54 -3.46
N VAL A 21 5.90 8.53 -3.10
CA VAL A 21 5.40 8.34 -1.72
C VAL A 21 5.27 6.87 -1.29
N PHE A 22 5.05 5.92 -2.20
CA PHE A 22 4.80 4.52 -1.84
C PHE A 22 5.99 3.87 -1.13
N SER A 23 7.20 4.05 -1.66
CA SER A 23 8.44 3.58 -1.03
C SER A 23 8.63 4.18 0.37
N CYS A 24 8.46 5.50 0.51
CA CYS A 24 8.63 6.22 1.77
C CYS A 24 7.61 5.78 2.84
N ILE A 25 6.34 5.58 2.45
CA ILE A 25 5.29 5.09 3.37
C ILE A 25 5.64 3.67 3.84
N PHE A 26 6.01 2.79 2.93
CA PHE A 26 6.46 1.44 3.26
C PHE A 26 7.64 1.46 4.24
N ASN A 27 8.69 2.24 3.94
CA ASN A 27 9.88 2.31 4.79
C ASN A 27 9.58 2.93 6.17
N THR A 28 8.67 3.91 6.23
CA THR A 28 8.24 4.50 7.50
C THR A 28 7.52 3.46 8.38
N LEU A 29 6.61 2.67 7.79
CA LEU A 29 5.91 1.61 8.54
C LEU A 29 6.86 0.49 9.00
N MET A 30 7.90 0.19 8.21
CA MET A 30 8.96 -0.77 8.59
C MET A 30 9.73 -0.36 9.85
N GLN A 31 9.76 0.94 10.21
CA GLN A 31 10.42 1.41 11.43
C GLN A 31 9.60 1.15 12.70
N VAL A 32 8.29 0.90 12.55
CA VAL A 32 7.34 0.85 13.67
C VAL A 32 6.75 -0.54 13.85
N PHE A 33 6.47 -1.26 12.76
CA PHE A 33 5.80 -2.56 12.79
C PHE A 33 6.73 -3.71 12.40
N LYS A 34 6.55 -4.86 13.06
CA LYS A 34 7.35 -6.06 12.77
C LYS A 34 7.07 -6.69 11.40
N TYR A 35 5.82 -6.63 10.94
CA TYR A 35 5.39 -7.22 9.67
C TYR A 35 4.74 -6.15 8.81
N VAL A 36 5.30 -5.92 7.62
CA VAL A 36 4.80 -4.92 6.66
C VAL A 36 4.65 -5.58 5.29
N VAL A 37 3.46 -5.47 4.70
CA VAL A 37 3.11 -6.08 3.41
C VAL A 37 2.66 -4.99 2.44
N PRO A 38 3.51 -4.59 1.48
CA PRO A 38 3.11 -3.70 0.41
C PRO A 38 2.38 -4.49 -0.69
N TYR A 39 1.33 -3.90 -1.25
CA TYR A 39 0.60 -4.48 -2.38
C TYR A 39 0.08 -3.39 -3.30
N SER A 40 -0.13 -3.72 -4.58
CA SER A 40 -0.62 -2.76 -5.57
C SER A 40 -1.58 -3.37 -6.57
N ALA A 41 -2.44 -2.52 -7.13
CA ALA A 41 -3.41 -2.88 -8.14
C ALA A 41 -3.55 -1.74 -9.16
N HIS A 42 -3.81 -2.09 -10.42
CA HIS A 42 -4.10 -1.09 -11.45
C HIS A 42 -5.49 -0.51 -11.24
N ILE A 43 -5.59 0.82 -11.17
CA ILE A 43 -6.87 1.54 -11.07
C ILE A 43 -7.07 2.31 -12.38
N PRO A 44 -7.94 1.87 -13.30
CA PRO A 44 -8.03 2.41 -14.66
C PRO A 44 -8.27 3.93 -14.72
N SER A 45 -9.13 4.46 -13.84
CA SER A 45 -9.41 5.90 -13.79
C SER A 45 -8.23 6.74 -13.29
N TYR A 46 -7.21 6.13 -12.68
CA TYR A 46 -5.99 6.80 -12.24
C TYR A 46 -4.86 6.68 -13.27
N ALA A 47 -5.05 5.86 -14.31
CA ALA A 47 -4.06 5.57 -15.33
C ALA A 47 -2.71 5.09 -14.78
N ASP A 48 -2.70 4.46 -13.59
CA ASP A 48 -1.51 3.93 -12.94
C ASP A 48 -1.84 2.78 -11.98
N MET A 49 -0.80 2.09 -11.51
CA MET A 49 -0.85 1.24 -10.33
C MET A 49 -1.02 2.10 -9.09
N TRP A 50 -1.92 1.71 -8.20
CA TRP A 50 -2.06 2.31 -6.88
C TRP A 50 -1.60 1.34 -5.80
N GLY A 51 -0.94 1.87 -4.77
CA GLY A 51 -0.33 1.12 -3.70
C GLY A 51 -1.09 1.22 -2.39
N TRP A 52 -0.98 0.16 -1.60
CA TRP A 52 -1.40 0.10 -0.21
C TRP A 52 -0.35 -0.65 0.60
N VAL A 53 -0.32 -0.40 1.90
CA VAL A 53 0.58 -1.10 2.83
C VAL A 53 -0.22 -1.56 4.04
N MET A 54 -0.16 -2.86 4.34
CA MET A 54 -0.60 -3.41 5.62
C MET A 54 0.57 -3.48 6.58
N ALA A 55 0.33 -3.25 7.87
CA ALA A 55 1.34 -3.34 8.91
C ALA A 55 0.76 -3.92 10.21
N SER A 56 1.53 -4.75 10.90
CA SER A 56 1.15 -5.34 12.18
C SER A 56 2.38 -5.79 12.96
N ASP A 57 2.26 -5.87 14.28
CA ASP A 57 3.25 -6.55 15.14
C ASP A 57 3.03 -8.07 15.19
N TYR A 58 1.95 -8.56 14.56
CA TYR A 58 1.59 -9.97 14.45
C TYR A 58 1.74 -10.46 13.01
N PRO A 59 2.06 -11.75 12.79
CA PRO A 59 2.24 -12.28 11.44
C PRO A 59 1.01 -12.09 10.56
N ILE A 60 1.24 -11.59 9.33
CA ILE A 60 0.20 -11.47 8.30
C ILE A 60 0.32 -12.66 7.36
N THR A 61 -0.67 -13.56 7.39
CA THR A 61 -0.69 -14.79 6.57
C THR A 61 -1.42 -14.58 5.25
N LEU A 62 -0.76 -14.89 4.13
CA LEU A 62 -1.27 -14.66 2.77
C LEU A 62 -1.51 -15.96 1.98
N SER A 63 -2.21 -16.93 2.58
CA SER A 63 -2.62 -18.13 1.83
C SER A 63 -3.86 -17.81 0.98
N PRO A 64 -3.83 -18.02 -0.36
CA PRO A 64 -4.99 -17.78 -1.21
C PRO A 64 -6.25 -18.51 -0.72
N ASP A 65 -6.13 -19.80 -0.41
CA ASP A 65 -7.26 -20.64 0.00
C ASP A 65 -7.83 -20.20 1.36
N GLU A 66 -6.97 -19.79 2.28
CA GLU A 66 -7.38 -19.25 3.59
C GLU A 66 -8.06 -17.88 3.44
N LEU A 67 -7.57 -17.03 2.53
CA LEU A 67 -8.21 -15.75 2.22
C LEU A 67 -9.60 -15.97 1.61
N ASP A 68 -9.73 -16.87 0.63
CA ASP A 68 -11.02 -17.21 0.01
C ASP A 68 -12.00 -17.79 1.03
N LEU A 69 -11.53 -18.68 1.91
CA LEU A 69 -12.34 -19.23 3.00
C LEU A 69 -12.84 -18.13 3.94
N ARG A 70 -11.97 -17.20 4.35
CA ARG A 70 -12.34 -16.07 5.22
C ARG A 70 -13.30 -15.12 4.54
N MET A 71 -13.11 -14.82 3.25
CA MET A 71 -14.03 -13.97 2.48
C MET A 71 -15.42 -14.59 2.46
N LYS A 72 -15.53 -15.88 2.13
CA LYS A 72 -16.81 -16.61 2.14
C LYS A 72 -17.50 -16.62 3.50
N GLN A 73 -16.72 -16.68 4.59
CA GLN A 73 -17.27 -16.69 5.95
C GLN A 73 -17.70 -15.31 6.46
N ARG A 74 -17.14 -14.22 5.92
CA ARG A 74 -17.21 -12.89 6.57
C ARG A 74 -17.77 -11.79 5.67
N ILE A 75 -17.84 -12.00 4.36
CA ILE A 75 -18.32 -11.03 3.38
C ILE A 75 -19.61 -11.57 2.76
N ASN A 76 -20.66 -10.76 2.79
CA ASN A 76 -21.92 -11.10 2.14
C ASN A 76 -21.81 -10.82 0.63
N GLY A 77 -22.10 -11.83 -0.19
CA GLY A 77 -22.00 -11.75 -1.65
C GLY A 77 -20.58 -12.02 -2.16
N GLU A 78 -20.36 -11.74 -3.45
CA GLU A 78 -19.08 -11.99 -4.11
C GLU A 78 -18.33 -10.69 -4.38
N ASN A 79 -17.02 -10.72 -4.12
CA ASN A 79 -16.13 -9.62 -4.48
C ASN A 79 -15.99 -9.55 -6.01
N ARG A 80 -16.09 -8.34 -6.57
CA ARG A 80 -15.97 -8.14 -8.03
C ARG A 80 -14.53 -8.11 -8.54
N TYR A 81 -13.57 -7.82 -7.66
CA TYR A 81 -12.16 -7.68 -8.02
C TYR A 81 -11.26 -8.63 -7.25
N LEU A 82 -11.51 -8.82 -5.95
CA LEU A 82 -10.55 -9.45 -5.05
C LEU A 82 -10.96 -10.87 -4.65
N ASP A 83 -10.12 -11.84 -5.03
CA ASP A 83 -10.05 -13.19 -4.44
C ASP A 83 -8.65 -13.40 -3.82
N GLY A 84 -8.42 -14.57 -3.23
CA GLY A 84 -7.17 -14.92 -2.55
C GLY A 84 -5.97 -14.91 -3.49
N LYS A 85 -6.12 -15.42 -4.72
CA LYS A 85 -5.04 -15.42 -5.72
C LYS A 85 -4.70 -14.00 -6.18
N THR A 86 -5.72 -13.17 -6.39
CA THR A 86 -5.59 -11.77 -6.75
C THR A 86 -4.83 -11.01 -5.67
N PHE A 87 -5.17 -11.23 -4.39
CA PHE A 87 -4.45 -10.57 -3.29
C PHE A 87 -2.97 -10.97 -3.25
N VAL A 88 -2.67 -12.27 -3.38
CA VAL A 88 -1.28 -12.75 -3.41
C VAL A 88 -0.54 -12.15 -4.60
N ALA A 89 -1.13 -12.16 -5.79
CA ALA A 89 -0.54 -11.54 -6.98
C ALA A 89 -0.28 -10.03 -6.78
N ALA A 90 -1.23 -9.29 -6.18
CA ALA A 90 -1.08 -7.87 -5.88
C ALA A 90 0.07 -7.58 -4.89
N SER A 91 0.38 -8.52 -4.00
CA SER A 91 1.51 -8.41 -3.06
C SER A 91 2.87 -8.78 -3.68
N ILE A 92 2.88 -9.38 -4.88
CA ILE A 92 4.11 -9.74 -5.61
C ILE A 92 4.49 -8.58 -6.52
N LEU A 93 5.32 -7.67 -5.99
CA LEU A 93 5.76 -6.49 -6.71
C LEU A 93 6.85 -6.81 -7.75
N SER A 94 6.93 -5.97 -8.79
CA SER A 94 7.96 -6.07 -9.83
C SER A 94 9.37 -5.93 -9.22
N LYS A 95 10.38 -6.47 -9.90
CA LYS A 95 11.78 -6.41 -9.44
C LYS A 95 12.26 -4.97 -9.20
N ALA A 96 11.86 -4.03 -10.05
CA ALA A 96 12.25 -2.63 -9.94
C ALA A 96 11.65 -2.00 -8.66
N VAL A 97 10.35 -2.19 -8.45
CA VAL A 97 9.65 -1.65 -7.28
C VAL A 97 10.18 -2.29 -5.99
N ARG A 98 10.39 -3.62 -5.95
CA ARG A 98 10.97 -4.29 -4.77
C ARG A 98 12.33 -3.73 -4.40
N LYS A 99 13.22 -3.57 -5.39
CA LYS A 99 14.54 -2.96 -5.16
C LYS A 99 14.44 -1.53 -4.65
N SER A 100 13.50 -0.73 -5.15
CA SER A 100 13.33 0.63 -4.63
C SER A 100 12.84 0.64 -3.19
N LEU A 101 11.88 -0.23 -2.84
CA LEU A 101 11.40 -0.37 -1.46
C LEU A 101 12.50 -0.85 -0.51
N GLU A 102 13.29 -1.84 -0.91
CA GLU A 102 14.40 -2.38 -0.13
C GLU A 102 15.53 -1.36 0.12
N ASN A 103 15.73 -0.42 -0.81
CA ASN A 103 16.77 0.61 -0.73
C ASN A 103 16.25 1.98 -0.26
N GLU A 104 14.96 2.11 0.06
CA GLU A 104 14.41 3.36 0.54
C GLU A 104 14.97 3.67 1.93
N THR A 105 15.37 4.92 2.14
CA THR A 105 15.94 5.39 3.41
C THR A 105 15.13 6.52 4.01
N HIS A 106 14.22 7.14 3.24
CA HIS A 106 13.40 8.23 3.70
C HIS A 106 12.35 7.72 4.69
N ILE A 107 12.29 8.37 5.85
CA ILE A 107 11.30 8.11 6.91
C ILE A 107 10.52 9.42 7.10
N TYR A 108 9.19 9.33 7.11
CA TYR A 108 8.37 10.47 7.47
C TYR A 108 8.49 10.79 8.95
N THR A 109 8.90 12.02 9.19
CA THR A 109 8.85 12.70 10.49
C THR A 109 8.06 13.99 10.30
N GLU A 110 7.75 14.68 11.39
CA GLU A 110 7.04 15.96 11.34
C GLU A 110 7.68 16.96 10.36
N GLY A 111 9.02 16.98 10.25
CA GLY A 111 9.76 17.90 9.38
C GLY A 111 10.12 17.35 7.98
N SER A 112 9.82 16.09 7.66
CA SER A 112 10.28 15.43 6.43
C SER A 112 9.17 14.81 5.59
N ALA A 113 7.91 15.18 5.83
CA ALA A 113 6.78 14.67 5.06
C ALA A 113 6.91 15.01 3.56
N ARG A 114 6.71 14.01 2.71
CA ARG A 114 6.56 14.21 1.25
C ARG A 114 5.09 14.14 0.88
N PHE A 115 4.73 14.89 -0.13
CA PHE A 115 3.40 14.93 -0.70
C PHE A 115 3.51 14.65 -2.20
N ILE A 116 2.45 14.05 -2.75
CA ILE A 116 2.32 13.96 -4.20
C ILE A 116 2.15 15.40 -4.70
N HIS A 117 3.07 15.87 -5.53
CA HIS A 117 3.05 17.23 -6.03
C HIS A 117 1.98 17.34 -7.11
N GLY A 118 0.85 17.98 -6.80
CA GLY A 118 -0.17 18.34 -7.78
C GLY A 118 0.04 19.76 -8.32
N HIS A 119 -0.20 19.98 -9.60
CA HIS A 119 -0.38 21.32 -10.19
C HIS A 119 -1.75 21.93 -9.82
N GLY A 120 -2.16 21.82 -8.56
CA GLY A 120 -3.38 22.45 -8.07
C GLY A 120 -3.22 23.96 -8.11
N ASN A 121 -4.02 24.65 -8.92
CA ASN A 121 -4.13 26.11 -8.87
C ASN A 121 -4.65 26.50 -7.49
N VAL A 122 -3.75 26.86 -6.58
CA VAL A 122 -4.12 27.47 -5.31
C VAL A 122 -4.70 28.84 -5.61
N GLN A 123 -6.03 28.95 -5.67
CA GLN A 123 -6.66 30.25 -5.52
C GLN A 123 -6.39 30.71 -4.09
N LYS A 124 -5.48 31.68 -3.94
CA LYS A 124 -5.30 32.42 -2.69
C LYS A 124 -6.64 33.08 -2.36
N GLN A 125 -7.34 32.58 -1.36
CA GLN A 125 -8.37 33.36 -0.70
C GLN A 125 -7.65 34.43 0.12
N ASN A 126 -7.69 35.66 -0.39
CA ASN A 126 -7.35 36.84 0.40
C ASN A 126 -8.55 37.08 1.33
N HIS A 127 -8.32 36.96 2.64
CA HIS A 127 -9.16 37.58 3.66
C HIS A 127 -8.83 39.06 3.77
#